data_AF-A0A5D0QC46-F1
#
_entry.id   AF-A0A5D0QC46-F1
#
_cell.length_a   1.000
_cell.length_b   1.000
_cell.length_c   1.000
_cell.angle_alpha   90.00
_cell.angle_beta   90.00
_cell.angle_gamma   90.00
#
_symmetry.space_group_name_H-M   'P 1'
#
loop_
_entity.id
_entity.type
_entity.pdbx_description
1 polymer ?
#
loop_
_entity_poly.entity_id
_entity_poly.type
_entity_poly.pdbx_seq_one_letter_code
_entity_poly.pdbx_strand_id
1 'polypeptide(L)'
;MTEFLHQAVAELARLHGEEIADWTDEHERWRVYRRALQDRGVHAMDPLGRAVVHERDAALALTVVLRVLELVPAGERAAWIRRLPQPGDRDYADARARDLAVLDALAEPAGDGEEGSYAEAGWSDWLQLRLAETSPRRRLLEHLAASGSTKRIRRIARERAAPQ
;
A
#
# COMPACT_ATOMS: atom_id res chain seq x y z
N MET A 1 27.71 4.72 -0.04
CA MET A 1 26.25 4.58 -0.27
C MET A 1 25.78 3.15 -0.09
N THR A 2 26.45 2.17 -0.71
CA THR A 2 26.15 0.72 -0.58
C THR A 2 26.25 0.18 0.85
N GLU A 3 27.14 0.75 1.67
CA GLU A 3 27.31 0.35 3.07
C GLU A 3 26.07 0.63 3.95
N PHE A 4 25.38 1.75 3.73
CA PHE A 4 24.17 2.08 4.49
C PHE A 4 23.00 1.14 4.15
N LEU A 5 22.85 0.78 2.87
CA LEU A 5 21.87 -0.20 2.45
C LEU A 5 22.17 -1.56 3.09
N HIS A 6 23.42 -2.01 3.03
CA HIS A 6 23.84 -3.27 3.63
C HIS A 6 23.57 -3.29 5.14
N GLN A 7 23.94 -2.24 5.89
CA GLN A 7 23.69 -2.15 7.32
C GLN A 7 22.18 -2.24 7.65
N ALA A 8 21.34 -1.50 6.92
CA ALA A 8 19.90 -1.51 7.12
C ALA A 8 19.29 -2.90 6.84
N VAL A 9 19.70 -3.53 5.73
CA VAL A 9 19.23 -4.86 5.34
C VAL A 9 19.70 -5.94 6.32
N ALA A 10 20.96 -5.89 6.78
CA ALA A 10 21.51 -6.83 7.76
C ALA A 10 20.81 -6.69 9.12
N GLU A 11 20.47 -5.46 9.52
CA GLU A 11 19.71 -5.22 10.74
C GLU A 11 18.29 -5.80 10.66
N LEU A 12 17.58 -5.59 9.54
CA LEU A 12 16.28 -6.21 9.30
C LEU A 12 16.37 -7.74 9.31
N ALA A 13 17.37 -8.30 8.65
CA ALA A 13 17.58 -9.74 8.60
C ALA A 13 17.76 -10.31 10.02
N ARG A 14 18.61 -9.67 10.83
CA ARG A 14 18.83 -10.05 12.24
C ARG A 14 17.57 -9.94 13.09
N LEU A 15 16.77 -8.88 12.91
CA LEU A 15 15.51 -8.70 13.66
C LEU A 15 14.50 -9.82 13.40
N HIS A 16 14.56 -10.45 12.22
CA HIS A 16 13.60 -11.48 11.83
C HIS A 16 14.21 -12.89 11.71
N GLY A 17 15.49 -13.06 12.07
CA GLY A 17 16.19 -14.35 11.97
C GLY A 17 16.38 -14.84 10.53
N GLU A 18 16.44 -13.92 9.57
CA GLU A 18 16.70 -14.23 8.16
C GLU A 18 18.21 -14.27 7.87
N GLU A 19 18.61 -15.17 6.98
CA GLU A 19 19.94 -15.19 6.39
C GLU A 19 19.89 -14.61 4.97
N ILE A 20 20.93 -13.84 4.62
CA ILE A 20 21.12 -13.28 3.29
C ILE A 20 22.47 -13.78 2.79
N ALA A 21 22.45 -14.52 1.69
CA ALA A 21 23.65 -15.02 1.04
C ALA A 21 24.25 -13.95 0.11
N ASP A 22 23.41 -13.20 -0.59
CA ASP A 22 23.80 -12.12 -1.50
C ASP A 22 22.93 -10.88 -1.29
N TRP A 23 23.47 -9.90 -0.58
CA TRP A 23 22.82 -8.61 -0.34
C TRP A 23 22.66 -7.77 -1.61
N THR A 24 23.35 -8.13 -2.70
CA THR A 24 23.22 -7.45 -3.99
C THR A 24 22.06 -7.99 -4.83
N ASP A 25 21.52 -9.16 -4.48
CA ASP A 25 20.31 -9.74 -5.07
C ASP A 25 19.04 -9.04 -4.54
N GLU A 26 18.23 -8.51 -5.46
CA GLU A 26 16.96 -7.85 -5.16
C GLU A 26 15.92 -8.80 -4.55
N HIS A 27 15.93 -10.08 -4.91
CA HIS A 27 14.99 -11.07 -4.40
C HIS A 27 15.28 -11.40 -2.94
N GLU A 28 16.55 -11.47 -2.56
CA GLU A 28 16.95 -11.65 -1.16
C GLU A 28 16.61 -10.44 -0.31
N ARG A 29 16.90 -9.22 -0.81
CA ARG A 29 16.47 -7.99 -0.11
C ARG A 29 14.95 -7.91 0.03
N TRP A 30 14.20 -8.23 -1.04
CA TRP A 30 12.75 -8.28 -1.00
C TRP A 30 12.21 -9.28 0.03
N ARG A 31 12.82 -10.47 0.14
CA ARG A 31 12.44 -11.47 1.15
C ARG A 31 12.48 -10.87 2.56
N VAL A 32 13.56 -10.15 2.88
CA VAL A 32 13.75 -9.50 4.18
C VAL A 32 12.78 -8.33 4.38
N TYR A 33 12.62 -7.45 3.39
CA TYR A 33 11.65 -6.35 3.47
C TYR A 33 10.22 -6.85 3.66
N ARG A 34 9.84 -7.90 2.92
CA ARG A 34 8.52 -8.51 3.04
C ARG A 34 8.32 -9.09 4.43
N ARG A 35 9.34 -9.71 5.02
CA ARG A 35 9.27 -10.23 6.39
C ARG A 35 9.06 -9.09 7.40
N ALA A 36 9.80 -8.00 7.24
CA ALA A 36 9.65 -6.78 8.04
C ALA A 36 8.27 -6.12 7.90
N LEU A 37 7.66 -6.16 6.72
CA LEU A 37 6.31 -5.66 6.48
C LEU A 37 5.21 -6.56 7.07
N GLN A 38 5.49 -7.86 7.23
CA GLN A 38 4.57 -8.81 7.84
C GLN A 38 4.61 -8.74 9.37
N ASP A 39 5.79 -8.43 9.93
CA ASP A 39 5.93 -8.17 11.34
C ASP A 39 5.35 -6.78 11.66
N ARG A 40 4.26 -6.74 12.43
CA ARG A 40 3.63 -5.48 12.84
C ARG A 40 4.41 -4.77 13.96
N GLY A 41 5.62 -5.23 14.27
CA GLY A 41 6.51 -4.62 15.25
C GLY A 41 7.10 -3.29 14.80
N VAL A 42 7.02 -2.27 15.67
CA VAL A 42 7.59 -0.93 15.45
C VAL A 42 9.10 -0.92 15.21
N HIS A 43 9.81 -1.96 15.68
CA HIS A 43 11.26 -2.05 15.61
C HIS A 43 11.81 -2.22 14.19
N ALA A 44 10.99 -2.70 13.24
CA ALA A 44 11.42 -2.89 11.85
C ALA A 44 11.25 -1.64 10.98
N MET A 45 10.43 -0.66 11.40
CA MET A 45 10.05 0.48 10.56
C MET A 45 11.19 1.46 10.29
N ASP A 46 12.04 1.69 11.29
CA ASP A 46 13.20 2.57 11.17
C ASP A 46 14.30 2.00 10.24
N PRO A 47 14.79 0.75 10.44
CA PRO A 47 15.73 0.15 9.49
C PRO A 47 15.14 -0.05 8.09
N LEU A 48 13.84 -0.35 7.96
CA LEU A 48 13.15 -0.38 6.66
C LEU A 48 13.14 0.99 5.97
N GLY A 49 12.95 2.07 6.74
CA GLY A 49 13.04 3.43 6.25
C GLY A 49 14.42 3.77 5.68
N ARG A 50 15.49 3.40 6.40
CA ARG A 50 16.86 3.57 5.91
C ARG A 50 17.13 2.75 4.65
N ALA A 51 16.64 1.51 4.61
CA ALA A 51 16.78 0.65 3.43
C ALA A 51 16.14 1.30 2.20
N VAL A 52 14.92 1.83 2.31
CA VAL A 52 14.23 2.55 1.21
C VAL A 52 15.04 3.73 0.69
N VAL A 53 15.63 4.55 1.58
CA VAL A 53 16.41 5.74 1.18
C VAL A 53 17.65 5.36 0.37
N HIS A 54 18.26 4.20 0.68
CA HIS A 54 19.50 3.74 0.06
C HIS A 54 19.32 2.62 -0.97
N GLU A 55 18.09 2.18 -1.21
CA GLU A 55 17.78 1.10 -2.13
C GLU A 55 18.16 1.53 -3.56
N ARG A 56 18.85 0.63 -4.26
CA ARG A 56 19.40 0.88 -5.59
C ARG A 56 18.37 0.56 -6.67
N ASP A 57 17.47 -0.37 -6.38
CA ASP A 57 16.32 -0.67 -7.21
C ASP A 57 15.13 0.22 -6.82
N ALA A 58 14.85 1.21 -7.67
CA ALA A 58 13.73 2.14 -7.47
C ALA A 58 12.37 1.41 -7.41
N ALA A 59 12.19 0.33 -8.18
CA ALA A 59 10.95 -0.44 -8.17
C ALA A 59 10.77 -1.18 -6.84
N LEU A 60 11.86 -1.71 -6.27
CA LEU A 60 11.84 -2.34 -4.95
C LEU A 60 11.55 -1.31 -3.84
N ALA A 61 12.21 -0.14 -3.89
CA ALA A 61 11.96 0.95 -2.94
C ALA A 61 10.49 1.42 -2.98
N LEU A 62 9.95 1.64 -4.19
CA LEU A 62 8.55 2.01 -4.41
C LEU A 62 7.62 0.92 -3.88
N THR A 63 7.88 -0.35 -4.19
CA THR A 63 7.07 -1.47 -3.71
C THR A 63 7.00 -1.51 -2.19
N VAL A 64 8.12 -1.31 -1.50
CA VAL A 64 8.15 -1.24 -0.02
C VAL A 64 7.30 -0.07 0.46
N VAL A 65 7.49 1.14 -0.07
CA VAL A 65 6.74 2.32 0.37
C VAL A 65 5.24 2.11 0.18
N LEU A 66 4.78 1.65 -0.99
CA LEU A 66 3.36 1.40 -1.23
C LEU A 66 2.75 0.42 -0.21
N ARG A 67 3.51 -0.60 0.22
CA ARG A 67 3.07 -1.53 1.28
C ARG A 67 3.04 -0.86 2.64
N VAL A 68 4.02 -0.03 2.97
CA VAL A 68 4.03 0.70 4.24
C VAL A 68 2.85 1.67 4.32
N LEU A 69 2.47 2.34 3.23
CA LEU A 69 1.32 3.26 3.23
C LEU A 69 0.00 2.58 3.63
N GLU A 70 -0.17 1.29 3.31
CA GLU A 70 -1.32 0.46 3.72
C GLU A 70 -1.28 0.09 5.22
N LEU A 71 -0.14 0.25 5.91
CA LEU A 71 0.08 -0.18 7.30
C LEU A 71 0.12 0.99 8.28
N VAL A 72 0.67 2.13 7.87
CA VAL A 72 0.88 3.28 8.77
C VAL A 72 -0.33 4.23 8.80
N PRO A 73 -0.52 4.96 9.92
CA PRO A 73 -1.53 6.01 10.00
C PRO A 73 -1.36 7.06 8.88
N ALA A 74 -2.47 7.69 8.48
CA ALA A 74 -2.49 8.69 7.41
C ALA A 74 -1.47 9.84 7.63
N GLY A 75 -1.27 10.26 8.88
CA GLY A 75 -0.29 11.30 9.24
C GLY A 75 1.17 10.95 8.97
N GLU A 76 1.51 9.66 8.86
CA GLU A 76 2.89 9.20 8.64
C GLU A 76 3.21 8.96 7.16
N ARG A 77 2.19 8.80 6.31
CA ARG A 77 2.33 8.45 4.88
C ARG A 77 3.26 9.40 4.13
N ALA A 78 3.10 10.71 4.32
CA ALA A 78 3.92 11.72 3.65
C ALA A 78 5.42 11.61 3.99
N ALA A 79 5.77 11.19 5.22
CA ALA A 79 7.16 11.00 5.62
C ALA A 79 7.80 9.82 4.89
N TRP A 80 7.04 8.75 4.65
CA TRP A 80 7.49 7.59 3.87
C TRP A 80 7.65 7.90 2.39
N ILE A 81 6.72 8.66 1.80
CA ILE A 81 6.78 9.06 0.39
C ILE A 81 8.05 9.86 0.10
N ARG A 82 8.42 10.81 0.99
CA ARG A 82 9.65 11.60 0.84
C ARG A 82 10.94 10.78 0.83
N ARG A 83 10.93 9.52 1.27
CA ARG A 83 12.09 8.62 1.25
C ARG A 83 12.38 8.07 -0.14
N LEU A 84 11.40 8.08 -1.05
CA LEU A 84 11.62 7.63 -2.42
C LEU A 84 12.54 8.60 -3.15
N PRO A 85 13.57 8.11 -3.88
CA PRO A 85 14.55 8.98 -4.51
C PRO A 85 13.97 9.73 -5.72
N GLN A 86 13.14 9.06 -6.53
CA GLN A 86 12.65 9.60 -7.80
C GLN A 86 11.36 10.42 -7.63
N PRO A 87 11.24 11.61 -8.26
CA PRO A 87 10.01 12.40 -8.23
C PRO A 87 8.77 11.65 -8.73
N GLY A 88 8.89 10.90 -9.84
CA GLY A 88 7.76 10.15 -10.40
C GLY A 88 7.24 9.05 -9.47
N ASP A 89 8.12 8.40 -8.71
CA ASP A 89 7.74 7.41 -7.71
C ASP A 89 7.01 8.06 -6.53
N ARG A 90 7.41 9.29 -6.15
CA ARG A 90 6.72 10.10 -5.14
C ARG A 90 5.33 10.47 -5.59
N ASP A 91 5.18 10.97 -6.82
CA ASP A 91 3.87 11.33 -7.39
C ASP A 91 2.92 10.12 -7.43
N TYR A 92 3.45 8.94 -7.80
CA TYR A 92 2.68 7.70 -7.79
C TYR A 92 2.27 7.28 -6.37
N ALA A 93 3.19 7.37 -5.40
CA ALA A 93 2.90 7.04 -4.01
C ALA A 93 1.94 8.06 -3.36
N ASP A 94 1.99 9.34 -3.74
CA ASP A 94 1.03 10.38 -3.34
C ASP A 94 -0.37 10.11 -3.90
N ALA A 95 -0.48 9.66 -5.16
CA ALA A 95 -1.74 9.19 -5.71
C ALA A 95 -2.30 8.01 -4.91
N ARG A 96 -1.45 7.03 -4.56
CA ARG A 96 -1.85 5.91 -3.69
C ARG A 96 -2.28 6.36 -2.29
N ALA A 97 -1.59 7.32 -1.69
CA ALA A 97 -1.94 7.84 -0.37
C ALA A 97 -3.31 8.53 -0.37
N ARG A 98 -3.67 9.23 -1.45
CA ARG A 98 -5.01 9.80 -1.65
C ARG A 98 -6.06 8.71 -1.78
N ASP A 99 -5.78 7.64 -2.54
CA ASP A 99 -6.68 6.49 -2.64
C ASP A 99 -6.91 5.83 -1.27
N LEU A 100 -5.85 5.67 -0.47
CA LEU A 100 -5.94 5.13 0.88
C LEU A 100 -6.76 6.03 1.82
N ALA A 101 -6.64 7.36 1.70
CA ALA A 101 -7.47 8.28 2.48
C ALA A 101 -8.98 8.11 2.17
N VAL A 102 -9.33 7.82 0.91
CA VAL A 102 -10.70 7.47 0.54
C VAL A 102 -11.12 6.14 1.16
N LEU A 103 -10.26 5.13 1.16
CA LEU A 103 -10.54 3.85 1.83
C LEU A 103 -10.78 4.05 3.33
N ASP A 104 -9.93 4.82 4.00
CA ASP A 104 -10.05 5.10 5.44
C ASP A 104 -11.38 5.80 5.74
N ALA A 105 -11.75 6.82 4.95
CA ALA A 105 -13.03 7.53 5.11
C ALA A 105 -14.26 6.64 4.87
N LEU A 106 -14.15 5.64 3.99
CA LEU A 106 -15.22 4.70 3.69
C LEU A 106 -15.28 3.50 4.65
N ALA A 107 -14.21 3.26 5.42
CA ALA A 107 -14.18 2.21 6.43
C ALA A 107 -14.97 2.60 7.69
N GLU A 108 -14.98 3.89 8.04
CA GLU A 108 -15.82 4.41 9.12
C GLU A 108 -17.32 4.17 8.82
N PRO A 109 -18.17 3.88 9.82
CA PRO A 109 -19.61 3.78 9.62
C PRO A 109 -20.12 5.11 9.05
N ALA A 110 -20.88 5.06 7.95
CA ALA A 110 -21.59 6.25 7.50
C ALA A 110 -22.55 6.68 8.62
N GLY A 111 -22.52 7.95 9.01
CA GLY A 111 -23.58 8.50 9.86
C GLY A 111 -24.93 8.34 9.17
N ASP A 112 -26.01 8.20 9.95
CA ASP A 112 -27.37 8.05 9.42
C ASP A 112 -27.68 9.20 8.45
N GLY A 113 -27.67 8.91 7.14
CA GLY A 113 -27.99 9.88 6.08
C GLY A 113 -26.84 10.32 5.17
N GLU A 114 -25.58 9.98 5.46
CA GLU A 114 -24.45 10.24 4.54
C GLU A 114 -24.33 9.14 3.48
N GLU A 115 -25.27 9.14 2.55
CA GLU A 115 -25.08 8.47 1.26
C GLU A 115 -24.27 9.38 0.35
N GLY A 116 -22.96 9.40 0.58
CA GLY A 116 -22.02 10.10 -0.29
C GLY A 116 -22.26 9.69 -1.76
N SER A 117 -22.38 10.68 -2.63
CA SER A 117 -22.46 10.46 -4.07
C SER A 117 -21.18 9.77 -4.54
N TYR A 118 -21.26 8.48 -4.84
CA TYR A 118 -20.16 7.71 -5.45
C TYR A 118 -19.90 8.13 -6.91
N ALA A 119 -20.76 8.99 -7.47
CA ALA A 119 -20.82 9.31 -8.90
C ALA A 119 -19.76 10.31 -9.38
N GLU A 120 -19.02 10.98 -8.49
CA GLU A 120 -18.07 12.04 -8.87
C GLU A 120 -16.60 11.61 -8.86
N ALA A 121 -16.29 10.40 -8.39
CA ALA A 121 -14.92 10.13 -8.00
C ALA A 121 -14.12 9.48 -9.13
N GLY A 122 -13.18 10.22 -9.70
CA GLY A 122 -12.11 9.74 -10.58
C GLY A 122 -11.15 8.78 -9.87
N TRP A 123 -11.68 7.75 -9.21
CA TRP A 123 -10.95 6.74 -8.47
C TRP A 123 -10.08 5.91 -9.41
N SER A 124 -8.85 5.67 -8.96
CA SER A 124 -7.94 4.79 -9.68
C SER A 124 -8.50 3.37 -9.77
N ASP A 125 -8.06 2.60 -10.77
CA ASP A 125 -8.36 1.18 -10.88
C ASP A 125 -7.97 0.40 -9.62
N TRP A 126 -6.90 0.83 -8.94
CA TRP A 126 -6.47 0.23 -7.68
C TRP A 126 -7.50 0.45 -6.57
N LEU A 127 -7.98 1.69 -6.40
CA LEU A 127 -8.97 2.03 -5.39
C LEU A 127 -10.30 1.31 -5.65
N GLN A 128 -10.77 1.33 -6.90
CA GLN A 128 -12.00 0.63 -7.28
C GLN A 128 -11.91 -0.87 -7.04
N LEU A 129 -10.77 -1.50 -7.38
CA LEU A 129 -10.55 -2.92 -7.11
C LEU A 129 -10.53 -3.22 -5.61
N ARG A 130 -9.83 -2.41 -4.81
CA ARG A 130 -9.81 -2.57 -3.35
C ARG A 130 -11.19 -2.43 -2.74
N LEU A 131 -11.95 -1.41 -3.11
CA LEU A 131 -13.31 -1.22 -2.66
C LEU A 131 -14.23 -2.38 -3.06
N ALA A 132 -14.11 -2.87 -4.31
CA ALA A 132 -14.87 -4.04 -4.75
C ALA A 132 -14.53 -5.29 -3.90
N GLU A 133 -13.27 -5.48 -3.51
CA GLU A 133 -12.81 -6.63 -2.73
C GLU A 133 -13.13 -6.56 -1.23
N THR A 134 -13.14 -5.38 -0.61
CA THR A 134 -13.20 -5.25 0.85
C THR A 134 -14.44 -4.52 1.38
N SER A 135 -15.08 -3.66 0.59
CA SER A 135 -16.19 -2.82 1.11
C SER A 135 -17.36 -3.67 1.60
N PRO A 136 -17.94 -3.36 2.77
CA PRO A 136 -19.19 -3.96 3.23
C PRO A 136 -20.44 -3.21 2.73
N ARG A 137 -20.27 -2.03 2.13
CA ARG A 137 -21.37 -1.13 1.76
C ARG A 137 -22.01 -1.61 0.46
N ARG A 138 -23.19 -2.23 0.55
CA ARG A 138 -23.91 -2.81 -0.62
C ARG A 138 -24.12 -1.81 -1.76
N ARG A 139 -24.54 -0.57 -1.47
CA ARG A 139 -24.77 0.46 -2.51
C ARG A 139 -23.49 0.85 -3.25
N LEU A 140 -22.35 0.86 -2.57
CA LEU A 140 -21.05 1.08 -3.21
C LEU A 140 -20.73 -0.08 -4.17
N LEU A 141 -20.96 -1.32 -3.75
CA LEU A 141 -20.76 -2.50 -4.60
C LEU A 141 -21.71 -2.49 -5.81
N GLU A 142 -22.97 -2.10 -5.63
CA GLU A 142 -23.94 -1.93 -6.73
C GLU A 142 -23.48 -0.84 -7.72
N HIS A 143 -22.94 0.28 -7.22
CA HIS A 143 -22.34 1.31 -8.06
C HIS A 143 -21.15 0.76 -8.87
N LEU A 144 -20.16 0.15 -8.21
CA LEU A 144 -18.99 -0.43 -8.89
C LEU A 144 -19.36 -1.54 -9.87
N ALA A 145 -20.43 -2.31 -9.61
CA ALA A 145 -20.93 -3.32 -10.53
C ALA A 145 -21.47 -2.73 -11.85
N ALA A 146 -22.00 -1.51 -11.79
CA ALA A 146 -22.54 -0.78 -12.94
C ALA A 146 -21.46 0.04 -13.67
N SER A 147 -20.65 0.80 -12.94
CA SER A 147 -19.75 1.84 -13.49
C SER A 147 -18.26 1.56 -13.36
N GLY A 148 -17.85 0.49 -12.67
CA GLY A 148 -16.44 0.21 -12.43
C GLY A 148 -15.61 0.17 -13.72
N SER A 149 -14.39 0.70 -13.69
CA SER A 149 -13.57 0.96 -14.88
C SER A 149 -13.26 -0.31 -15.68
N THR A 150 -12.97 -1.41 -15.00
CA THR A 150 -12.61 -2.69 -15.63
C THR A 150 -13.70 -3.75 -15.48
N LYS A 151 -13.73 -4.72 -16.41
CA LYS A 151 -14.61 -5.89 -16.33
C LYS A 151 -14.40 -6.67 -15.02
N ARG A 152 -13.15 -6.76 -14.54
CA ARG A 152 -12.82 -7.45 -13.28
C ARG A 152 -13.47 -6.77 -12.09
N ILE A 153 -13.36 -5.45 -11.98
CA ILE A 153 -13.98 -4.66 -10.91
C ILE A 153 -15.50 -4.87 -10.91
N ARG A 154 -16.14 -4.67 -12.07
CA ARG A 154 -17.60 -4.83 -12.20
C ARG A 154 -18.07 -6.23 -11.80
N ARG A 155 -17.30 -7.27 -12.13
CA ARG A 155 -17.60 -8.66 -11.79
C ARG A 155 -17.53 -8.91 -10.28
N ILE A 156 -16.41 -8.55 -9.64
CA ILE A 156 -16.21 -8.76 -8.19
C ILE A 156 -17.29 -8.02 -7.41
N ALA A 157 -17.57 -6.77 -7.77
CA ALA A 157 -18.57 -5.96 -7.10
C ALA A 157 -19.98 -6.57 -7.21
N ARG A 158 -20.35 -7.09 -8.39
CA ARG A 158 -21.64 -7.78 -8.60
C ARG A 158 -21.76 -9.05 -7.77
N GLU A 159 -20.72 -9.87 -7.74
CA GLU A 159 -20.69 -11.11 -6.97
C GLU A 159 -20.88 -10.83 -5.47
N ARG A 160 -20.26 -9.77 -4.94
CA ARG A 160 -20.39 -9.39 -3.52
C ARG A 160 -21.64 -8.58 -3.18
N ALA A 161 -22.30 -7.96 -4.15
CA ALA A 161 -23.57 -7.24 -3.95
C ALA A 161 -24.80 -8.16 -3.90
N ALA A 162 -24.68 -9.42 -4.36
CA ALA A 162 -25.76 -10.38 -4.35
C ALA A 162 -26.24 -10.64 -2.90
N PRO A 163 -27.57 -10.75 -2.67
CA PRO A 163 -28.08 -11.17 -1.37
C PRO A 163 -27.53 -12.58 -1.04
N GLN A 164 -27.01 -12.75 0.17
CA GLN A 164 -26.68 -14.07 0.73
C GLN A 164 -27.96 -14.82 1.10
#